data_AF-A0A3S5FDY9-F1
#
_entry.id   AF-A0A3S5FDY9-F1
#
_cell.length_a   1.000
_cell.length_b   1.000
_cell.length_c   1.000
_cell.angle_alpha   90.00
_cell.angle_beta   90.00
_cell.angle_gamma   90.00
#
_symmetry.space_group_name_H-M   'P 1'
#
loop_
_entity.id
_entity.type
_entity.pdbx_description
1 polymer ?
#
loop_
_entity_poly.entity_id
_entity_poly.type
_entity_poly.pdbx_seq_one_letter_code
_entity_poly.pdbx_strand_id
1 'polypeptide(L)'
;MVVWYMLLLTPEAPVHGRPVILISNDVTLKAGSFGPAEDLTFVRASQLARRLGIPWIYLSSNTGARIRLADELKTAFRVAWNRGDKPEKVSNICIEWDLG
;
A
#
# COMPACT_ATOMS: atom_id res chain seq x y z
N MET A 1 6.46 4.07 2.59
CA MET A 1 5.77 5.07 3.44
C MET A 1 6.78 5.59 4.42
N VAL A 2 6.95 6.90 4.53
CA VAL A 2 7.96 7.52 5.38
C VAL A 2 7.32 8.65 6.20
N VAL A 3 7.75 8.80 7.44
CA VAL A 3 7.18 9.74 8.41
C VAL A 3 8.30 10.52 9.07
N TRP A 4 8.11 11.83 9.19
CA TRP A 4 9.03 12.73 9.87
C TRP A 4 8.29 13.54 10.94
N TYR A 5 8.97 13.78 12.06
CA TYR A 5 8.67 14.88 12.95
C TYR A 5 9.55 16.05 12.54
N MET A 6 8.95 17.18 12.18
CA MET A 6 9.69 18.38 11.78
C MET A 6 9.33 19.54 12.70
N LEU A 7 10.33 20.35 13.06
CA LEU A 7 10.13 21.64 13.70
C LEU A 7 10.37 22.73 12.65
N LEU A 8 9.30 23.42 12.25
CA LEU A 8 9.36 24.46 11.23
C LEU A 8 9.55 25.83 11.90
N LEU A 9 10.65 26.52 11.62
CA LEU A 9 10.82 27.92 11.99
C LEU A 9 10.13 28.78 10.92
N THR A 10 9.11 29.54 11.33
CA THR A 10 8.36 30.44 10.44
C THR A 10 8.35 31.85 11.03
N PRO A 11 8.04 32.91 10.25
CA PRO A 11 7.92 34.26 10.80
C PRO A 11 6.93 34.38 11.97
N GLU A 12 5.88 33.54 11.98
CA GLU A 12 4.88 33.48 13.05
C GLU A 12 5.34 32.67 14.27
N ALA A 13 6.36 31.83 14.13
CA ALA A 13 6.95 31.02 15.21
C ALA A 13 8.49 30.98 15.14
N PRO A 14 9.19 32.13 15.24
CA PRO A 14 10.62 32.22 14.92
C PRO A 14 11.54 31.66 16.02
N VAL A 15 11.07 31.58 17.27
CA VAL A 15 11.87 31.13 18.43
C VAL A 15 11.60 29.68 18.78
N HIS A 16 10.33 29.31 18.93
CA HIS A 16 9.94 27.96 19.37
C HIS A 16 9.61 27.01 18.20
N GLY A 17 9.45 27.53 16.99
CA GLY A 17 9.01 26.77 15.83
C GLY A 17 7.60 26.22 15.95
N ARG A 18 7.13 25.60 14.86
CA ARG A 18 5.87 24.88 14.80
C ARG A 18 6.15 23.40 14.52
N PRO A 19 5.89 22.50 15.46
CA PRO A 19 6.05 21.07 15.23
C PRO A 19 4.97 20.55 14.29
N VAL A 20 5.34 19.66 13.37
CA VAL A 20 4.42 18.97 12.46
C VAL A 20 4.84 17.51 12.29
N ILE A 21 3.86 16.64 12.04
CA ILE A 21 4.12 15.31 11.48
C ILE A 21 3.93 15.40 9.96
N LEU A 22 4.97 15.07 9.20
CA LEU A 22 4.91 14.92 7.75
C LEU A 22 4.92 13.45 7.39
N ILE A 23 4.06 13.03 6.48
CA ILE A 23 4.04 11.68 5.93
C ILE A 23 4.03 11.74 4.41
N SER A 24 4.76 10.84 3.77
CA SER A 24 4.80 10.70 2.32
C SER A 24 4.84 9.24 1.91
N ASN A 25 4.20 8.93 0.79
CA ASN A 25 4.50 7.70 0.06
C ASN A 25 5.91 7.78 -0.52
N ASP A 26 6.53 6.63 -0.73
CA ASP A 26 7.73 6.51 -1.55
C ASP A 26 7.30 5.84 -2.86
N VAL A 27 7.24 6.62 -3.94
CA VAL A 27 6.77 6.13 -5.24
C VAL A 27 7.74 5.13 -5.87
N THR A 28 9.01 5.15 -5.47
CA THR A 28 10.02 4.20 -5.97
C THR A 28 9.79 2.79 -5.42
N LEU A 29 9.10 2.67 -4.28
CA LEU A 29 8.76 1.41 -3.66
C LEU A 29 7.34 0.99 -4.02
N LYS A 30 7.21 -0.02 -4.90
CA LYS A 30 5.93 -0.60 -5.31
C LYS A 30 4.92 0.47 -5.78
N ALA A 31 5.40 1.46 -6.55
CA ALA A 31 4.63 2.60 -7.03
C ALA A 31 3.93 3.43 -5.92
N GLY A 32 4.42 3.37 -4.69
CA GLY A 32 3.81 4.03 -3.54
C GLY A 32 2.51 3.37 -3.06
N SER A 33 2.18 2.17 -3.53
CA SER A 33 0.95 1.46 -3.19
C SER A 33 0.82 1.14 -1.69
N PHE A 34 -0.41 1.18 -1.20
CA PHE A 34 -0.77 0.87 0.19
C PHE A 34 -0.90 -0.64 0.41
N GLY A 35 0.02 -1.21 1.19
CA GLY A 35 -0.18 -2.51 1.81
C GLY A 35 -0.32 -2.39 3.32
N PRO A 36 -0.47 -3.54 4.03
CA PRO A 36 -0.76 -3.53 5.47
C PRO A 36 0.27 -2.78 6.33
N ALA A 37 1.55 -2.83 5.95
CA ALA A 37 2.61 -2.12 6.67
C ALA A 37 2.54 -0.60 6.44
N GLU A 38 2.25 -0.18 5.22
CA GLU A 38 2.06 1.24 4.87
C GLU A 38 0.81 1.82 5.54
N ASP A 39 -0.30 1.07 5.54
CA ASP A 39 -1.54 1.43 6.24
C ASP A 39 -1.31 1.60 7.74
N LEU A 40 -0.61 0.65 8.38
CA LEU A 40 -0.30 0.71 9.80
C LEU A 40 0.56 1.94 10.12
N THR A 41 1.59 2.21 9.31
CA THR A 41 2.46 3.38 9.47
C THR A 41 1.65 4.68 9.38
N PHE A 42 0.77 4.78 8.39
CA PHE A 42 -0.10 5.92 8.17
C PHE A 42 -1.05 6.17 9.35
N VAL A 43 -1.71 5.13 9.84
CA VAL A 43 -2.61 5.21 11.01
C VAL A 43 -1.84 5.62 12.27
N ARG A 44 -0.66 5.04 12.52
CA ARG A 44 0.14 5.37 13.70
C ARG A 44 0.67 6.80 13.69
N ALA A 45 1.10 7.31 12.53
CA ALA A 45 1.49 8.70 12.36
C ALA A 45 0.31 9.66 12.61
N SER A 46 -0.86 9.33 12.09
CA SER A 46 -2.09 10.09 12.28
C SER A 46 -2.53 10.12 13.75
N GLN A 47 -2.43 8.98 14.45
CA GLN A 47 -2.70 8.90 15.89
C GLN A 47 -1.69 9.71 16.71
N LEU A 48 -0.41 9.68 16.35
CA LEU A 48 0.64 10.46 17.03
C LEU A 48 0.36 11.96 16.92
N ALA A 49 0.07 12.46 15.72
CA ALA A 49 -0.22 13.88 15.51
C ALA A 49 -1.43 14.35 16.34
N ARG A 50 -2.51 13.54 16.38
CA ARG A 50 -3.68 13.82 17.24
C ARG A 50 -3.33 13.84 18.72
N ARG A 51 -2.53 12.89 19.21
CA ARG A 51 -2.10 12.86 20.61
C ARG A 51 -1.26 14.08 20.99
N LEU A 52 -0.41 14.55 20.09
CA LEU A 52 0.44 15.72 20.30
C LEU A 52 -0.30 17.05 20.09
N GLY A 53 -1.48 17.04 19.46
CA GLY A 53 -2.22 18.25 19.11
C GLY A 53 -1.53 19.09 18.01
N ILE A 54 -0.72 18.46 17.16
CA ILE A 54 0.08 19.16 16.14
C ILE A 54 -0.44 18.86 14.72
N PRO A 55 -0.19 19.76 13.73
CA PRO A 55 -0.58 19.53 12.36
C PRO A 55 0.02 18.24 11.78
N TRP A 56 -0.79 17.56 10.96
CA TRP A 56 -0.43 16.37 10.22
C TRP A 56 -0.55 16.66 8.73
N ILE A 57 0.55 16.55 7.99
CA ILE A 57 0.65 16.90 6.57
C ILE A 57 0.94 15.62 5.79
N TYR A 58 0.15 15.35 4.75
CA TYR A 58 0.31 14.18 3.90
C TYR A 58 0.64 14.59 2.46
N LEU A 59 1.81 14.18 1.98
CA LEU A 59 2.21 14.28 0.58
C LEU A 59 1.79 13.01 -0.15
N SER A 60 0.66 13.08 -0.83
CA SER A 60 0.08 11.94 -1.54
C SER A 60 0.76 11.73 -2.89
N SER A 61 1.51 10.64 -3.03
CA SER A 61 2.12 10.19 -4.28
C SER A 61 2.08 8.66 -4.37
N ASN A 62 0.91 8.12 -4.70
CA ASN A 62 0.63 6.69 -4.67
C ASN A 62 -0.31 6.25 -5.78
N THR A 63 -0.41 4.92 -5.95
CA THR A 63 -1.31 4.24 -6.88
C THR A 63 -2.50 3.56 -6.19
N GLY A 64 -2.82 3.96 -4.95
CA GLY A 64 -3.90 3.37 -4.16
C GLY A 64 -3.55 2.02 -3.52
N ALA A 65 -4.56 1.16 -3.32
CA ALA A 65 -4.41 -0.12 -2.63
C ALA A 65 -3.55 -1.11 -3.43
N ARG A 66 -2.68 -1.83 -2.74
CA ARG A 66 -1.82 -2.85 -3.34
C ARG A 66 -2.63 -4.09 -3.69
N ILE A 67 -2.86 -4.31 -4.99
CA ILE A 67 -3.43 -5.55 -5.50
C ILE A 67 -2.33 -6.61 -5.53
N ARG A 68 -2.53 -7.73 -4.82
CA ARG A 68 -1.61 -8.88 -4.84
C ARG A 68 -2.36 -10.12 -5.28
N LEU A 69 -1.82 -10.82 -6.25
CA LEU A 69 -2.19 -12.21 -6.55
C LEU A 69 -1.20 -13.14 -5.83
N ALA A 70 -1.63 -14.35 -5.51
CA ALA A 70 -0.73 -15.36 -4.98
C ALA A 70 0.17 -15.86 -6.12
N ASP A 71 1.39 -15.33 -6.21
CA ASP A 71 2.31 -15.64 -7.30
C ASP A 71 2.70 -17.13 -7.34
N GLU A 72 2.76 -17.78 -6.17
CA GLU A 72 2.97 -19.24 -6.05
C GLU A 72 1.84 -20.04 -6.71
N LEU A 73 0.61 -19.53 -6.64
CA LEU A 73 -0.53 -20.21 -7.24
C LEU A 73 -0.55 -20.07 -8.74
N LYS A 74 -0.01 -18.97 -9.30
CA LYS A 74 0.01 -18.72 -10.76
C LYS A 74 0.77 -19.78 -11.53
N THR A 75 1.79 -20.40 -10.95
CA THR A 75 2.57 -21.47 -11.59
C THR A 75 2.06 -22.86 -11.24
N ALA A 76 1.30 -23.00 -10.16
CA ALA A 76 0.81 -24.29 -9.67
C ALA A 76 -0.57 -24.67 -10.24
N PHE A 77 -1.41 -23.70 -10.58
CA PHE A 77 -2.78 -23.99 -11.01
C PHE A 77 -2.80 -24.63 -12.41
N ARG A 78 -3.66 -25.63 -12.58
CA ARG A 78 -3.96 -26.24 -13.88
C ARG A 78 -5.34 -25.81 -14.34
N VAL A 79 -5.52 -25.71 -15.66
CA VAL A 79 -6.80 -25.42 -16.29
C VAL A 79 -7.36 -26.70 -16.89
N ALA A 80 -8.53 -27.15 -16.42
CA ALA A 80 -9.27 -28.23 -17.05
C ALA A 80 -10.09 -27.69 -18.25
N TRP A 81 -9.61 -27.90 -19.46
CA TRP A 81 -10.30 -27.48 -20.69
C TRP A 81 -11.37 -28.49 -21.11
N ASN A 82 -12.54 -28.01 -21.57
CA ASN A 82 -13.60 -28.90 -22.08
C ASN A 82 -13.18 -29.64 -23.37
N ARG A 83 -12.29 -29.02 -24.16
CA ARG A 83 -11.62 -29.63 -25.34
C ARG A 83 -10.20 -29.09 -25.46
N GLY A 84 -9.20 -29.96 -25.30
CA GLY A 84 -7.78 -29.57 -25.34
C GLY A 84 -7.30 -29.00 -26.68
N ASP A 85 -8.03 -29.26 -27.78
CA ASP A 85 -7.76 -28.78 -29.13
C ASP A 85 -8.37 -27.39 -29.43
N LYS A 86 -9.28 -26.90 -28.58
CA LYS A 86 -10.02 -25.64 -28.77
C LYS A 86 -10.10 -24.83 -27.47
N PRO A 87 -8.97 -24.25 -27.02
CA PRO A 87 -8.90 -23.51 -25.76
C PRO A 87 -9.79 -22.26 -25.74
N GLU A 88 -10.24 -21.74 -26.88
CA GLU A 88 -11.19 -20.63 -26.98
C GLU A 88 -12.64 -21.01 -26.58
N LYS A 89 -12.97 -22.31 -26.55
CA LYS A 89 -14.30 -22.82 -26.16
C LYS A 89 -14.35 -23.20 -24.69
N VAL A 90 -13.99 -22.26 -23.82
CA VAL A 90 -14.12 -22.42 -22.37
C VAL A 90 -15.58 -22.24 -21.96
N SER A 91 -16.17 -23.28 -21.39
CA SER A 91 -17.48 -23.20 -20.72
C SER A 91 -17.34 -23.21 -19.20
N ASN A 92 -16.31 -23.89 -18.67
CA ASN A 92 -15.99 -23.96 -17.24
C ASN A 92 -14.46 -24.00 -17.05
N ILE A 93 -13.95 -23.24 -16.07
CA ILE A 93 -12.57 -23.34 -15.59
C ILE A 93 -12.64 -24.03 -14.23
N CYS A 94 -12.29 -25.31 -14.17
CA CYS A 94 -12.02 -25.96 -12.88
C CYS A 94 -10.54 -25.76 -12.55
N ILE A 95 -10.26 -25.15 -11.40
CA ILE A 95 -8.92 -25.10 -10.81
C ILE A 95 -8.77 -26.38 -10.00
N GLU A 96 -8.04 -27.35 -10.54
CA GLU A 96 -7.70 -28.58 -9.81
C GLU A 96 -6.46 -28.34 -8.95
N TRP A 97 -6.55 -28.78 -7.68
CA TRP A 97 -5.47 -28.78 -6.73
C TRP A 97 -5.02 -30.23 -6.51
N ASP A 98 -3.80 -30.56 -6.92
CA ASP A 98 -3.18 -31.84 -6.55
C ASP A 98 -2.77 -31.74 -5.07
N LEU A 99 -3.69 -32.10 -4.18
CA LEU A 99 -3.36 -32.42 -2.79
C LEU A 99 -2.79 -33.83 -2.83
N GLY A 100 -1.46 -33.94 -2.93
CA GLY A 100 -0.75 -35.20 -2.84
C GLY A 100 -1.08 -35.99 -1.58
#